data_AF-A0A2V9ILY5-F1
#
_entry.id   AF-A0A2V9ILY5-F1
#
_cell.length_a   1.000
_cell.length_b   1.000
_cell.length_c   1.000
_cell.angle_alpha   90.00
_cell.angle_beta   90.00
_cell.angle_gamma   90.00
#
_symmetry.space_group_name_H-M   'P 1'
#
loop_
_entity.id
_entity.type
_entity.pdbx_description
1 polymer ?
#
loop_
_entity_poly.entity_id
_entity_poly.type
_entity_poly.pdbx_seq_one_letter_code
_entity_poly.pdbx_strand_id
1 'polypeptide(L)'
;MDAFAGIDVAFAKGKRLPIVVCTFCGIRLEPLPLRSAAAKPPVGKGNARILDRDTVRGFADETAAYLRRIESKFGIRIKRIAIDAPSDPKEIGARRRGRTRPAAD
;
A
#
# COMPACT_ATOMS: atom_id res chain seq x y z
N MET A 1 -18.34 -7.87 9.59
CA MET A 1 -17.66 -6.97 10.56
C MET A 1 -16.94 -5.87 9.80
N ASP A 2 -16.90 -4.64 10.32
CA ASP A 2 -16.19 -3.54 9.68
C ASP A 2 -14.68 -3.62 9.92
N ALA A 3 -13.90 -3.28 8.89
CA ALA A 3 -12.45 -3.36 8.90
C ALA A 3 -11.80 -2.14 8.26
N PHE A 4 -10.50 -1.99 8.49
CA PHE A 4 -9.67 -0.87 8.05
C PHE A 4 -8.38 -1.43 7.48
N ALA A 5 -7.92 -0.88 6.35
CA ALA A 5 -6.66 -1.28 5.76
C ALA A 5 -5.62 -0.16 5.87
N GLY A 6 -4.38 -0.54 6.11
CA GLY A 6 -3.21 0.34 5.97
C GLY A 6 -2.31 -0.20 4.86
N ILE A 7 -1.91 0.66 3.93
CA ILE A 7 -1.08 0.31 2.79
C ILE A 7 0.12 1.27 2.74
N ASP A 8 1.32 0.72 2.81
CA ASP A 8 2.57 1.42 2.44
C ASP A 8 2.84 1.10 0.97
N VAL A 9 2.68 2.09 0.07
CA VAL A 9 2.78 1.94 -1.38
C VAL A 9 4.24 1.73 -1.78
N ALA A 10 4.67 0.48 -1.65
CA ALA A 10 5.98 0.02 -2.06
C ALA A 10 5.93 -0.51 -3.50
N PHE A 11 6.52 0.25 -4.45
CA PHE A 11 6.55 -0.13 -5.86
C PHE A 11 7.90 -0.68 -6.35
N ALA A 12 8.84 -0.91 -5.43
CA ALA A 12 10.15 -1.49 -5.73
C ALA A 12 10.01 -2.88 -6.41
N LYS A 13 10.87 -3.15 -7.39
CA LYS A 13 10.80 -4.36 -8.20
C LYS A 13 10.91 -5.61 -7.32
N GLY A 14 9.94 -6.51 -7.42
CA GLY A 14 9.96 -7.77 -6.67
C GLY A 14 9.49 -7.67 -5.22
N LYS A 15 9.27 -6.46 -4.69
CA LYS A 15 8.76 -6.26 -3.32
C LYS A 15 7.24 -6.46 -3.30
N ARG A 16 6.75 -7.32 -2.40
CA ARG A 16 5.31 -7.44 -2.12
C ARG A 16 4.81 -6.16 -1.45
N LEU A 17 3.64 -5.69 -1.85
CA LEU A 17 2.98 -4.53 -1.26
C LEU A 17 2.71 -4.78 0.23
N PRO A 18 3.30 -4.00 1.16
CA PRO A 18 2.97 -4.07 2.57
C PRO A 18 1.53 -3.62 2.80
N ILE A 19 0.71 -4.53 3.34
CA ILE A 19 -0.70 -4.29 3.66
C ILE A 19 -0.98 -4.89 5.03
N VAL A 20 -1.67 -4.12 5.87
CA VAL A 20 -2.33 -4.62 7.09
C VAL A 20 -3.83 -4.41 6.94
N VAL A 21 -4.64 -5.34 7.43
CA VAL A 21 -6.09 -5.17 7.58
C VAL A 21 -6.44 -5.48 9.02
N CYS A 22 -7.16 -4.58 9.67
CA CYS A 22 -7.53 -4.69 11.08
C CYS A 22 -9.04 -4.56 11.25
N THR A 23 -9.57 -5.19 12.29
CA THR A 23 -10.90 -4.91 12.84
C THR A 23 -10.76 -4.14 14.15
N PHE A 24 -11.84 -3.50 14.62
CA PHE A 24 -11.88 -2.98 15.99
C PHE A 24 -12.41 -4.04 16.95
N CYS A 25 -11.69 -4.26 18.04
CA CYS A 25 -12.13 -5.02 19.20
C CYS A 25 -12.11 -4.08 20.41
N GLY A 26 -13.27 -3.57 20.79
CA GLY A 26 -13.37 -2.49 21.79
C GLY A 26 -12.60 -1.24 21.34
N ILE A 27 -11.54 -0.90 22.07
CA ILE A 27 -10.69 0.28 21.81
C ILE A 27 -9.44 -0.03 20.97
N ARG A 28 -9.24 -1.29 20.56
CA ARG A 28 -8.00 -1.73 19.90
C ARG A 28 -8.24 -2.10 18.45
N LEU A 29 -7.25 -1.79 17.62
CA LEU A 29 -7.14 -2.38 16.29
C LEU A 29 -6.48 -3.75 16.41
N GLU A 30 -7.15 -4.77 15.92
CA GLU A 30 -6.65 -6.15 15.88
C GLU A 30 -6.32 -6.53 14.44
N PRO A 31 -5.04 -6.79 14.11
CA PRO A 31 -4.65 -7.21 12.77
C PRO A 31 -5.19 -8.59 12.42
N LEU A 32 -5.69 -8.73 11.19
CA LEU A 32 -6.05 -10.01 10.63
C LEU A 32 -4.81 -10.83 10.25
N PRO A 33 -4.85 -12.17 10.39
CA PRO A 33 -3.73 -13.04 10.05
C PRO A 33 -3.66 -13.27 8.53
N LEU A 34 -3.38 -12.23 7.73
CA LEU A 34 -3.47 -12.26 6.25
C LEU A 34 -2.68 -13.39 5.57
N ARG A 35 -1.62 -13.90 6.22
CA ARG A 35 -0.84 -15.04 5.72
C ARG A 35 -1.67 -16.32 5.58
N SER A 36 -2.77 -16.48 6.33
CA SER A 36 -3.67 -17.63 6.24
C SER A 36 -4.62 -17.58 5.04
N ALA A 37 -4.71 -16.43 4.34
CA ALA A 37 -5.67 -16.22 3.27
C ALA A 37 -5.30 -16.89 1.94
N ALA A 38 -4.10 -17.48 1.82
CA ALA A 38 -3.46 -18.01 0.59
C ALA A 38 -3.28 -16.98 -0.55
N ALA A 39 -4.07 -15.91 -0.58
CA ALA A 39 -3.93 -14.76 -1.45
C ALA A 39 -2.64 -14.00 -1.12
N LYS A 40 -1.88 -13.64 -2.16
CA LYS A 40 -0.64 -12.87 -2.02
C LYS A 40 -0.89 -11.42 -2.46
N PRO A 41 -0.39 -10.41 -1.72
CA PRO A 41 -0.44 -9.01 -2.16
C PRO A 41 0.28 -8.82 -3.50
N PRO A 42 -0.06 -7.79 -4.28
CA PRO A 42 0.64 -7.46 -5.52
C PRO A 42 2.15 -7.26 -5.34
N VAL A 43 2.91 -7.36 -6.43
CA VAL A 43 4.36 -7.18 -6.44
C VAL A 43 4.70 -5.91 -7.23
N GLY A 44 5.50 -5.04 -6.63
CA GLY A 44 5.98 -3.83 -7.28
C GLY A 44 6.73 -4.14 -8.57
N LYS A 45 6.50 -3.33 -9.61
CA LYS A 45 7.11 -3.52 -10.94
C LYS A 45 8.42 -2.75 -11.11
N GLY A 46 8.80 -1.94 -10.12
CA GLY A 46 10.00 -1.10 -10.11
C GLY A 46 9.67 0.38 -10.17
N ASN A 47 10.39 1.19 -9.39
CA ASN A 47 10.10 2.62 -9.23
C ASN A 47 10.07 3.40 -10.55
N ALA A 48 10.90 3.03 -11.54
CA ALA A 48 10.91 3.69 -12.85
C ALA A 48 9.57 3.53 -13.61
N ARG A 49 8.83 2.44 -13.36
CA ARG A 49 7.56 2.15 -14.01
C ARG A 49 6.39 2.95 -13.43
N ILE A 50 6.60 3.75 -12.37
CA ILE A 50 5.54 4.63 -11.82
C ILE A 50 5.09 5.71 -12.81
N LEU A 51 5.95 6.05 -13.79
CA LEU A 51 5.64 7.03 -14.83
C LEU A 51 4.70 6.47 -15.91
N ASP A 52 4.55 5.14 -15.96
CA ASP A 52 3.63 4.47 -16.86
C ASP A 52 2.26 4.31 -16.20
N ARG A 53 1.28 5.07 -16.70
CA ARG A 53 -0.07 5.13 -16.14
C ARG A 53 -0.78 3.77 -16.19
N ASP A 54 -0.55 2.97 -17.23
CA ASP A 54 -1.21 1.68 -17.38
C ASP A 54 -0.65 0.67 -16.38
N THR A 55 0.67 0.72 -16.14
CA THR A 55 1.31 -0.07 -15.08
C THR A 55 0.79 0.31 -13.69
N VAL A 56 0.64 1.61 -13.39
CA VAL A 56 0.10 2.06 -12.09
C VAL A 56 -1.35 1.65 -11.92
N ARG A 57 -2.18 1.81 -12.96
CA ARG A 57 -3.59 1.38 -12.96
C ARG A 57 -3.70 -0.13 -12.71
N GLY A 58 -2.95 -0.93 -13.45
CA GLY A 58 -2.95 -2.39 -13.28
C GLY A 58 -2.55 -2.80 -11.87
N PHE A 59 -1.56 -2.15 -11.26
CA PHE A 59 -1.16 -2.42 -9.87
C PHE A 59 -2.25 -2.04 -8.85
N ALA A 60 -2.95 -0.93 -9.07
CA ALA A 60 -4.09 -0.54 -8.24
C ALA A 60 -5.23 -1.55 -8.37
N ASP A 61 -5.53 -2.03 -9.58
CA ASP A 61 -6.56 -3.06 -9.84
C ASP A 61 -6.19 -4.40 -9.18
N GLU A 62 -4.93 -4.84 -9.31
CA GLU A 62 -4.40 -6.02 -8.60
C GLU A 62 -4.56 -5.87 -7.07
N THR A 63 -4.31 -4.67 -6.53
CA THR A 63 -4.46 -4.37 -5.10
C THR A 63 -5.92 -4.43 -4.67
N ALA A 64 -6.83 -3.82 -5.43
CA ALA A 64 -8.26 -3.88 -5.16
C ALA A 64 -8.78 -5.32 -5.20
N ALA A 65 -8.36 -6.12 -6.19
CA ALA A 65 -8.72 -7.53 -6.29
C ALA A 65 -8.20 -8.35 -5.09
N TYR A 66 -6.98 -8.07 -4.62
CA TYR A 66 -6.44 -8.67 -3.41
C TYR A 66 -7.29 -8.33 -2.18
N LEU A 67 -7.63 -7.05 -1.96
CA LEU A 67 -8.43 -6.63 -0.81
C LEU A 67 -9.83 -7.27 -0.80
N ARG A 68 -10.49 -7.38 -1.97
CA ARG A 68 -11.78 -8.09 -2.08
C ARG A 68 -11.67 -9.56 -1.69
N ARG A 69 -10.57 -10.24 -2.03
CA ARG A 69 -10.34 -11.64 -1.61
C ARG A 69 -10.14 -11.74 -0.10
N ILE A 70 -9.49 -10.77 0.53
CA ILE A 70 -9.37 -10.69 1.98
C ILE A 70 -10.74 -10.46 2.63
N GLU A 71 -11.56 -9.56 2.09
CA GLU A 71 -12.93 -9.34 2.56
C GLU A 71 -13.74 -10.64 2.57
N SER A 72 -13.76 -11.35 1.44
CA SER A 72 -14.46 -12.64 1.32
C SER A 72 -13.90 -13.71 2.26
N LYS A 73 -12.57 -13.80 2.40
CA LYS A 73 -11.93 -14.84 3.23
C LYS A 73 -12.22 -14.68 4.72
N PHE A 74 -12.28 -13.45 5.21
CA PHE A 74 -12.46 -13.16 6.64
C PHE A 74 -13.88 -12.73 7.01
N GLY A 75 -14.81 -12.64 6.05
CA GLY A 75 -16.20 -12.21 6.33
C GLY A 75 -16.28 -10.76 6.83
N ILE A 76 -15.36 -9.90 6.37
CA ILE A 76 -15.27 -8.50 6.77
C ILE A 76 -15.63 -7.57 5.61
N ARG A 77 -15.80 -6.29 5.93
CA ARG A 77 -15.93 -5.22 4.94
C ARG A 77 -14.96 -4.09 5.26
N ILE A 78 -14.02 -3.83 4.37
CA ILE A 78 -13.05 -2.74 4.51
C ILE A 78 -13.77 -1.43 4.21
N LYS A 79 -13.89 -0.57 5.22
CA LYS A 79 -14.61 0.71 5.11
C LYS A 79 -13.71 1.86 4.71
N ARG A 80 -12.45 1.83 5.14
CA ARG A 80 -11.47 2.87 4.90
C ARG A 80 -10.10 2.25 4.68
N ILE A 81 -9.31 2.93 3.84
CA ILE A 81 -7.95 2.56 3.52
C ILE A 81 -7.07 3.77 3.79
N ALA A 82 -6.12 3.63 4.72
CA ALA A 82 -5.03 4.59 4.88
C ALA A 82 -3.93 4.26 3.88
N ILE A 83 -3.51 5.26 3.11
CA ILE A 83 -2.47 5.14 2.08
C ILE A 83 -1.26 5.96 2.53
N ASP A 84 -0.13 5.29 2.75
CA ASP A 84 1.18 5.91 2.87
C ASP A 84 1.90 5.71 1.54
N ALA A 85 2.14 6.79 0.80
CA ALA A 85 2.70 6.73 -0.55
C ALA A 85 3.83 7.74 -0.72
N PRO A 86 4.84 7.43 -1.56
CA PRO A 86 5.86 8.41 -1.89
C PRO A 86 5.22 9.61 -2.60
N SER A 87 5.76 10.80 -2.33
CA SER A 87 5.44 12.02 -3.07
C SER A 87 5.66 11.83 -4.57
N ASP A 88 4.96 12.63 -5.39
CA ASP A 88 5.04 12.55 -6.85
C ASP A 88 6.49 12.50 -7.38
N PRO A 89 6.68 11.76 -8.50
CA PRO A 89 7.93 11.78 -9.24
C PRO A 89 8.31 13.22 -9.57
N LYS A 90 9.59 13.53 -9.45
CA LYS A 90 10.08 14.87 -9.80
C LYS A 90 9.98 15.09 -11.30
N GLU A 91 9.64 16.32 -11.67
CA GLU A 91 9.82 16.79 -13.03
C GLU A 91 11.30 16.76 -13.45
N ILE A 92 11.54 16.59 -14.75
CA ILE A 92 12.87 16.57 -15.33
C ILE A 92 13.56 17.92 -15.05
N GLY A 93 14.76 17.89 -14.47
CA GLY A 93 15.53 19.10 -14.13
C GLY A 93 15.29 19.66 -12.72
N ALA A 94 14.33 19.15 -11.96
CA ALA A 94 14.12 19.57 -10.58
C ALA A 94 15.31 19.17 -9.68
N ARG A 95 15.81 20.11 -8.86
CA ARG A 95 16.90 19.87 -7.88
C ARG A 95 16.60 18.64 -7.04
N ARG A 96 17.59 17.79 -6.70
CA ARG A 96 17.38 16.62 -5.82
C ARG A 96 16.77 17.07 -4.48
N ARG A 97 15.82 16.28 -3.94
CA ARG A 97 15.34 16.45 -2.55
C ARG A 97 16.53 16.04 -1.67
N GLY A 98 17.34 16.99 -1.25
CA GLY A 98 18.40 16.76 -0.27
C GLY A 98 17.77 16.64 1.11
N ARG A 99 18.35 15.77 1.96
CA ARG A 99 18.10 15.85 3.40
C ARG A 99 18.62 17.22 3.84
N THR A 100 17.75 18.17 4.14
CA THR A 100 18.14 19.37 4.87
C THR A 100 18.74 18.89 6.19
N ARG A 101 20.07 18.94 6.32
CA ARG A 101 20.66 18.97 7.66
C ARG A 101 20.13 20.28 8.28
N PRO A 102 19.58 20.26 9.50
CA PRO A 102 19.34 21.52 10.20
C PRO A 102 20.66 22.29 10.20
N ALA A 103 20.58 23.59 9.93
CA ALA A 103 21.74 24.46 10.11
C ALA A 103 22.24 24.22 11.54
N ALA A 104 23.53 23.88 11.67
CA ALA A 104 24.18 23.93 12.95
C ALA A 104 24.38 25.43 13.23
N ASP A 105 23.66 25.94 14.23
CA ASP A 105 24.02 27.18 14.91
C ASP A 105 25.32 26.99 15.69
#